data_AF-R3TKM9-F1
#
_entry.id   AF-R3TKM9-F1
#
_cell.length_a   1.000
_cell.length_b   1.000
_cell.length_c   1.000
_cell.angle_alpha   90.00
_cell.angle_beta   90.00
_cell.angle_gamma   90.00
#
_symmetry.space_group_name_H-M   'P 1'
#
loop_
_entity.id
_entity.type
_entity.pdbx_description
1 polymer ?
#
loop_
_entity_poly.entity_id
_entity_poly.type
_entity_poly.pdbx_seq_one_letter_code
_entity_poly.pdbx_strand_id
1 'polypeptide(L)'
;MSKWKLNLSTTEPAQFIGMIRVRQENKQTESVEVHISENGEPLDLTGGDVFLEVMIGTKAVQSKAVVVDAKKGIIRYTFDSYSMQKIGRIEGAQFVFYKGKSLIGSTQPFSYFVIRAVSQTKGETGSYWQTIEELIEEMTDFINSNKGEFTQWFEEVKNLLYEMDPGGTIVKELMEARKSITGHGYSSLSERLEADFTDLYAIDSSKIDGLITIQDDLFSQNHETVKLADVMFTTEKCARVIATIDDKNQDTFYLSKVGEINE
;
A
#
# COMPACT_ATOMS: atom_id res chain seq x y z
N MET A 1 -29.12 -24.67 19.15
CA MET A 1 -30.07 -25.69 18.68
C MET A 1 -31.07 -25.03 17.75
N SER A 2 -31.45 -25.69 16.65
CA SER A 2 -32.48 -25.18 15.74
C SER A 2 -33.85 -25.20 16.41
N LYS A 3 -34.59 -24.10 16.30
CA LYS A 3 -35.96 -23.98 16.82
C LYS A 3 -37.00 -24.64 15.93
N TRP A 4 -36.72 -24.66 14.62
CA TRP A 4 -37.59 -25.25 13.61
C TRP A 4 -36.84 -26.27 12.77
N LYS A 5 -37.60 -27.22 12.22
CA LYS A 5 -37.14 -28.18 11.23
C LYS A 5 -38.06 -28.11 10.01
N LEU A 6 -37.47 -27.98 8.83
CA LEU A 6 -38.17 -27.88 7.55
C LEU A 6 -37.73 -29.00 6.61
N ASN A 7 -38.67 -29.45 5.78
CA ASN A 7 -38.37 -30.25 4.59
C ASN A 7 -38.76 -29.40 3.39
N LEU A 8 -37.77 -29.02 2.58
CA LEU A 8 -37.95 -28.24 1.36
C LEU A 8 -37.49 -29.07 0.18
N SER A 9 -38.13 -28.85 -0.96
CA SER A 9 -37.88 -29.54 -2.21
C SER A 9 -37.55 -28.54 -3.33
N THR A 10 -36.72 -28.95 -4.28
CA THR A 10 -36.50 -28.20 -5.53
C THR A 10 -37.63 -28.43 -6.54
N THR A 11 -38.34 -29.57 -6.46
CA THR A 11 -39.31 -29.98 -7.49
C THR A 11 -40.76 -30.08 -6.99
N GLU A 12 -41.01 -30.25 -5.69
CA GLU A 12 -42.38 -30.36 -5.17
C GLU A 12 -43.00 -28.98 -4.91
N PRO A 13 -44.11 -28.62 -5.60
CA PRO A 13 -44.69 -27.28 -5.53
C PRO A 13 -45.46 -27.00 -4.22
N ALA A 14 -45.94 -28.05 -3.54
CA ALA A 14 -46.68 -27.92 -2.29
C ALA A 14 -45.82 -28.41 -1.12
N GLN A 15 -45.20 -27.46 -0.42
CA GLN A 15 -44.38 -27.74 0.75
C GLN A 15 -45.17 -27.45 2.03
N PHE A 16 -45.47 -28.49 2.80
CA PHE A 16 -46.14 -28.35 4.09
C PHE A 16 -45.14 -27.91 5.15
N ILE A 17 -44.97 -26.60 5.26
CA ILE A 17 -44.08 -25.98 6.22
C ILE A 17 -44.90 -25.51 7.43
N GLY A 18 -44.47 -25.92 8.62
CA GLY A 18 -45.01 -25.38 9.87
C GLY A 18 -44.78 -23.87 9.95
N MET A 19 -45.61 -23.16 10.71
CA MET A 19 -45.51 -21.70 10.81
C MET A 19 -44.22 -21.28 11.53
N ILE A 20 -43.29 -20.69 10.78
CA ILE A 20 -42.05 -20.11 11.31
C ILE A 20 -42.33 -18.70 11.80
N ARG A 21 -42.04 -18.41 13.07
CA ARG A 21 -42.21 -17.09 13.68
C ARG A 21 -40.91 -16.64 14.32
N VAL A 22 -40.14 -15.82 13.62
CA VAL A 22 -38.89 -15.25 14.11
C VAL A 22 -39.16 -13.90 14.75
N ARG A 23 -38.44 -13.57 15.82
CA ARG A 23 -38.59 -12.28 16.50
C ARG A 23 -37.49 -11.33 16.05
N GLN A 24 -37.89 -10.12 15.66
CA GLN A 24 -36.98 -9.06 15.27
C GLN A 24 -35.89 -8.82 16.34
N GLU A 25 -34.65 -8.58 15.90
CA GLU A 25 -33.44 -8.38 16.74
C GLU A 25 -33.00 -9.55 17.62
N ASN A 26 -33.67 -10.71 17.60
CA ASN A 26 -33.12 -11.89 18.25
C ASN A 26 -31.88 -12.37 17.50
N LYS A 27 -30.71 -12.03 18.02
CA LYS A 27 -29.44 -12.45 17.44
C LYS A 27 -29.17 -13.92 17.77
N GLN A 28 -28.70 -14.67 16.76
CA GLN A 28 -28.13 -16.02 16.89
C GLN A 28 -29.07 -17.14 17.40
N THR A 29 -30.27 -16.83 17.87
CA THR A 29 -31.18 -17.83 18.46
C THR A 29 -32.31 -18.25 17.51
N GLU A 30 -32.68 -17.40 16.54
CA GLU A 30 -33.69 -17.73 15.53
C GLU A 30 -33.07 -18.59 14.44
N SER A 31 -33.06 -19.91 14.64
CA SER A 31 -32.43 -20.85 13.72
C SER A 31 -33.35 -21.98 13.28
N VAL A 32 -33.18 -22.40 12.04
CA VAL A 32 -33.93 -23.46 11.38
C VAL A 32 -32.97 -24.49 10.78
N GLU A 33 -33.27 -25.77 11.00
CA GLU A 33 -32.66 -26.87 10.25
C GLU A 33 -33.52 -27.19 9.05
N VAL A 34 -32.92 -27.31 7.88
CA VAL A 34 -33.63 -27.54 6.62
C VAL A 34 -33.06 -28.78 5.97
N HIS A 35 -33.94 -29.70 5.62
CA HIS A 35 -33.66 -30.91 4.85
C HIS A 35 -34.12 -30.65 3.43
N ILE A 36 -33.18 -30.69 2.49
CA ILE A 36 -33.42 -30.32 1.10
C ILE A 36 -33.44 -31.56 0.23
N SER A 37 -34.50 -31.73 -0.54
CA SER A 37 -34.66 -32.84 -1.48
C SER A 37 -34.86 -32.37 -2.92
N GLU A 38 -34.53 -33.25 -3.85
CA GLU A 38 -34.86 -33.14 -5.27
C GLU A 38 -35.51 -34.45 -5.70
N ASN A 39 -36.74 -34.38 -6.22
CA ASN A 39 -37.52 -35.57 -6.61
C ASN A 39 -37.70 -36.59 -5.46
N GLY A 40 -37.82 -36.10 -4.23
CA GLY A 40 -38.02 -36.92 -3.03
C GLY A 40 -36.74 -37.46 -2.39
N GLU A 41 -35.59 -37.37 -3.08
CA GLU A 41 -34.29 -37.83 -2.56
C GLU A 41 -33.48 -36.65 -1.98
N PRO A 42 -32.68 -36.86 -0.92
CA PRO A 42 -31.81 -35.81 -0.38
C PRO A 42 -30.87 -35.23 -1.45
N LEU A 43 -30.83 -33.90 -1.53
CA LEU A 43 -29.97 -33.21 -2.49
C LEU A 43 -28.52 -33.16 -1.99
N ASP A 44 -27.56 -33.64 -2.78
CA ASP A 44 -26.13 -33.56 -2.43
C ASP A 44 -25.57 -32.15 -2.65
N LEU A 45 -25.26 -31.48 -1.54
CA LEU A 45 -24.71 -30.12 -1.48
C LEU A 45 -23.18 -30.09 -1.42
N THR A 46 -22.49 -31.21 -1.66
CA THR A 46 -21.03 -31.29 -1.52
C THR A 46 -20.33 -30.27 -2.42
N GLY A 47 -19.44 -29.47 -1.81
CA GLY A 47 -18.70 -28.41 -2.49
C GLY A 47 -19.55 -27.21 -2.91
N GLY A 48 -20.81 -27.14 -2.46
CA GLY A 48 -21.72 -26.03 -2.72
C GLY A 48 -21.90 -25.11 -1.52
N ASP A 49 -22.12 -23.83 -1.81
CA ASP A 49 -22.59 -22.84 -0.85
C ASP A 49 -24.11 -22.69 -0.97
N VAL A 50 -24.78 -22.44 0.16
CA VAL A 50 -26.23 -22.26 0.21
C VAL A 50 -26.57 -20.94 0.87
N PHE A 51 -27.51 -20.20 0.28
CA PHE A 51 -27.95 -18.90 0.78
C PHE A 51 -29.47 -18.86 0.88
N LEU A 52 -30.00 -18.23 1.92
CA LEU A 52 -31.37 -17.73 1.89
C LEU A 52 -31.41 -16.54 0.92
N GLU A 53 -32.38 -16.51 0.03
CA GLU A 53 -32.68 -15.38 -0.84
C GLU A 53 -34.15 -14.99 -0.72
N VAL A 54 -34.41 -13.70 -0.50
CA VAL A 54 -35.78 -13.19 -0.33
C VAL A 54 -35.87 -11.70 -0.64
N MET A 55 -37.01 -11.27 -1.19
CA MET A 55 -37.34 -9.84 -1.34
C MET A 55 -38.10 -9.34 -0.11
N ILE A 56 -37.54 -8.34 0.58
CA ILE A 56 -38.18 -7.66 1.70
C ILE A 56 -38.47 -6.21 1.29
N GLY A 57 -39.73 -5.95 0.96
CA GLY A 57 -40.09 -4.69 0.31
C GLY A 57 -39.48 -4.64 -1.09
N THR A 58 -38.66 -3.62 -1.36
CA THR A 58 -37.93 -3.45 -2.64
C THR A 58 -36.49 -3.95 -2.57
N LYS A 59 -36.07 -4.55 -1.45
CA LYS A 59 -34.67 -4.92 -1.20
C LYS A 59 -34.50 -6.44 -1.23
N ALA A 60 -33.51 -6.91 -1.98
CA ALA A 60 -33.09 -8.30 -1.96
C ALA A 60 -32.20 -8.54 -0.74
N VAL A 61 -32.49 -9.61 0.00
CA VAL A 61 -31.63 -10.12 1.06
C VAL A 61 -31.09 -11.46 0.61
N GLN A 62 -29.77 -11.59 0.62
CA GLN A 62 -29.07 -12.85 0.40
C GLN A 62 -28.14 -13.12 1.58
N SER A 63 -28.34 -14.24 2.28
CA SER A 63 -27.64 -14.53 3.53
C SER A 63 -27.23 -16.00 3.61
N LYS A 64 -25.97 -16.24 3.98
CA LYS A 64 -25.35 -17.57 3.90
C LYS A 64 -25.91 -18.52 4.97
N ALA A 65 -26.27 -19.72 4.56
CA ALA A 65 -26.59 -20.84 5.44
C ALA A 65 -25.35 -21.70 5.72
N VAL A 66 -25.37 -22.40 6.85
CA VAL A 66 -24.33 -23.36 7.21
C VAL A 66 -24.75 -24.74 6.71
N VAL A 67 -23.94 -25.37 5.85
CA VAL A 67 -24.15 -26.76 5.46
C VAL A 67 -23.73 -27.67 6.61
N VAL A 68 -24.66 -28.46 7.15
CA VAL A 68 -24.46 -29.34 8.31
C VAL A 68 -24.10 -30.75 7.87
N ASP A 69 -24.84 -31.30 6.91
CA ASP A 69 -24.54 -32.59 6.27
C ASP A 69 -24.83 -32.46 4.78
N ALA A 70 -23.77 -32.27 4.00
CA ALA A 70 -23.88 -31.98 2.57
C ALA A 70 -24.50 -33.14 1.78
N LYS A 71 -24.13 -34.39 2.10
CA LYS A 71 -24.61 -35.58 1.38
C LYS A 71 -26.09 -35.87 1.64
N LYS A 72 -26.61 -35.39 2.77
CA LYS A 72 -28.03 -35.54 3.14
C LYS A 72 -28.85 -34.28 2.87
N GLY A 73 -28.29 -33.27 2.22
CA GLY A 73 -28.99 -32.02 1.95
C GLY A 73 -29.42 -31.26 3.21
N ILE A 74 -28.67 -31.39 4.33
CA ILE A 74 -29.04 -30.76 5.60
C ILE A 74 -28.25 -29.47 5.78
N ILE A 75 -28.98 -28.37 5.92
CA ILE A 75 -28.42 -27.05 6.25
C ILE A 75 -29.01 -26.53 7.57
N ARG A 76 -28.32 -25.56 8.16
CA ARG A 76 -28.83 -24.71 9.23
C ARG A 76 -28.77 -23.27 8.79
N TYR A 77 -29.90 -22.58 8.88
CA TYR A 77 -29.96 -21.14 8.66
C TYR A 77 -30.33 -20.45 9.97
N THR A 78 -29.66 -19.33 10.25
CA THR A 78 -29.97 -18.48 11.39
C THR A 78 -30.41 -17.13 10.82
N PHE A 79 -31.63 -16.72 11.12
CA PHE A 79 -32.17 -15.46 10.65
C PHE A 79 -31.35 -14.31 11.23
N ASP A 80 -30.98 -13.38 10.35
CA ASP A 80 -30.18 -12.20 10.66
C ASP A 80 -31.05 -10.94 10.69
N SER A 81 -30.43 -9.81 11.03
CA SER A 81 -31.10 -8.51 11.09
C SER A 81 -31.76 -8.12 9.76
N TYR A 82 -31.17 -8.49 8.63
CA TYR A 82 -31.66 -8.15 7.29
C TYR A 82 -32.91 -8.97 6.92
N SER A 83 -32.87 -10.29 7.11
CA SER A 83 -34.03 -11.18 6.90
C SER A 83 -35.17 -10.89 7.90
N MET A 84 -34.88 -10.31 9.06
CA MET A 84 -35.89 -9.95 10.06
C MET A 84 -36.30 -8.47 10.03
N GLN A 85 -35.93 -7.72 9.00
CA GLN A 85 -36.05 -6.25 9.00
C GLN A 85 -37.49 -5.75 8.94
N LYS A 86 -38.40 -6.48 8.29
CA LYS A 86 -39.81 -6.07 8.13
C LYS A 86 -40.73 -6.97 8.93
N ILE A 87 -41.51 -6.38 9.83
CA ILE A 87 -42.56 -7.08 10.58
C ILE A 87 -43.67 -7.56 9.63
N GLY A 88 -44.17 -8.78 9.85
CA GLY A 88 -45.29 -9.37 9.12
C GLY A 88 -44.90 -10.66 8.41
N ARG A 89 -45.73 -11.06 7.44
CA ARG A 89 -45.45 -12.23 6.60
C ARG A 89 -44.43 -11.85 5.53
N ILE A 90 -43.36 -12.63 5.47
CA ILE A 90 -42.37 -12.59 4.39
C ILE A 90 -42.67 -13.76 3.45
N GLU A 91 -42.86 -13.46 2.17
CA GLU A 91 -43.22 -14.43 1.13
C GLU A 91 -42.09 -14.53 0.10
N GLY A 92 -42.05 -15.64 -0.64
CA GLY A 92 -41.07 -15.83 -1.72
C GLY A 92 -39.64 -16.11 -1.26
N ALA A 93 -39.45 -16.50 0.00
CA ALA A 93 -38.13 -16.89 0.49
C ALA A 93 -37.73 -18.24 -0.10
N GLN A 94 -36.47 -18.40 -0.51
CA GLN A 94 -35.97 -19.65 -1.06
C GLN A 94 -34.52 -19.87 -0.63
N PHE A 95 -34.08 -21.12 -0.62
CA PHE A 95 -32.65 -21.40 -0.51
C PHE A 95 -32.08 -21.62 -1.91
N VAL A 96 -31.09 -20.82 -2.27
CA VAL A 96 -30.35 -20.90 -3.53
C VAL A 96 -29.02 -21.62 -3.29
N PHE A 97 -28.60 -22.43 -4.25
CA PHE A 97 -27.37 -23.22 -4.14
C PHE A 97 -26.37 -22.81 -5.23
N TYR A 98 -25.13 -22.63 -4.83
CA TYR A 98 -24.02 -22.26 -5.72
C TYR A 98 -22.93 -23.32 -5.67
N LYS A 99 -22.30 -23.61 -6.82
CA LYS A 99 -21.00 -24.29 -6.88
C LYS A 99 -19.99 -23.34 -7.52
N GLY A 100 -19.06 -22.85 -6.72
CA GLY A 100 -18.21 -21.72 -7.12
C GLY A 100 -19.05 -20.47 -7.40
N LYS A 101 -19.00 -19.94 -8.63
CA LYS A 101 -19.75 -18.76 -9.05
C LYS A 101 -21.08 -19.08 -9.75
N SER A 102 -21.37 -20.35 -10.01
CA SER A 102 -22.54 -20.77 -10.78
C SER A 102 -23.71 -21.11 -9.86
N LEU A 103 -24.85 -20.48 -10.11
CA LEU A 103 -26.13 -20.88 -9.52
C LEU A 103 -26.54 -22.23 -10.11
N ILE A 104 -26.75 -23.23 -9.25
CA ILE A 104 -27.11 -24.60 -9.67
C ILE A 104 -28.58 -24.91 -9.43
N GLY A 105 -29.28 -24.13 -8.60
CA GLY A 105 -30.72 -24.29 -8.38
C GLY A 105 -31.22 -23.57 -7.13
N SER A 106 -32.51 -23.72 -6.85
CA SER A 106 -33.13 -23.25 -5.61
C SER A 106 -34.23 -24.18 -5.14
N THR A 107 -34.58 -24.11 -3.85
CA THR A 107 -35.82 -24.69 -3.34
C THR A 107 -37.03 -23.96 -3.92
N GLN A 108 -38.19 -24.62 -3.95
CA GLN A 108 -39.45 -23.90 -4.12
C GLN A 108 -39.62 -22.85 -3.00
N PRO A 109 -40.35 -21.74 -3.27
CA PRO A 109 -40.47 -20.65 -2.32
C PRO A 109 -41.31 -21.03 -1.11
N PHE A 110 -40.94 -20.48 0.05
CA PHE A 110 -41.66 -20.60 1.31
C PHE A 110 -41.95 -19.24 1.95
N SER A 111 -42.73 -19.25 3.03
CA SER A 111 -43.04 -18.06 3.83
C SER A 111 -42.62 -18.22 5.28
N TYR A 112 -42.29 -17.11 5.93
CA TYR A 112 -42.09 -17.03 7.39
C TYR A 112 -42.68 -15.72 7.93
N PHE A 113 -42.82 -15.63 9.25
CA PHE A 113 -43.33 -14.42 9.91
C PHE A 113 -42.26 -13.79 10.79
N VAL A 114 -42.10 -12.48 10.66
CA VAL A 114 -41.31 -11.66 11.58
C VAL A 114 -42.27 -11.00 12.57
N ILE A 115 -42.07 -11.26 13.86
CA ILE A 115 -42.83 -10.65 14.95
C ILE A 115 -42.00 -9.60 15.69
N ARG A 116 -42.67 -8.55 16.15
CA ARG A 116 -42.06 -7.46 16.91
C ARG A 116 -41.47 -7.95 18.24
N ALA A 117 -40.30 -7.46 18.62
CA ALA A 117 -39.80 -7.59 19.98
C ALA A 117 -40.50 -6.58 20.91
N VAL A 118 -40.92 -7.02 22.10
CA VAL A 118 -41.65 -6.17 23.07
C VAL A 118 -40.76 -5.05 23.61
N SER A 119 -39.44 -5.28 23.66
CA SER A 119 -38.45 -4.34 24.18
C SER A 119 -38.13 -3.15 23.27
N GLN A 120 -38.67 -3.09 22.05
CA GLN A 120 -38.32 -2.04 21.10
C GLN A 120 -39.31 -0.88 21.10
N THR A 121 -38.78 0.34 20.94
CA THR A 121 -39.54 1.55 20.60
C THR A 121 -39.69 1.69 19.07
N LYS A 122 -40.60 2.54 18.59
CA LYS A 122 -40.79 2.75 17.12
C LYS A 122 -39.55 3.30 16.41
N GLY A 123 -38.63 3.96 17.13
CA GLY A 123 -37.39 4.51 16.57
C GLY A 123 -36.29 3.45 16.39
N GLU A 124 -36.28 2.40 17.21
CA GLU A 124 -35.25 1.35 17.18
C GLU A 124 -35.54 0.26 16.15
N THR A 125 -36.77 0.22 15.60
CA THR A 125 -37.17 -0.68 14.51
C THR A 125 -36.75 -0.18 13.12
N GLY A 126 -35.75 0.71 13.05
CA GLY A 126 -35.26 1.31 11.81
C GLY A 126 -34.82 0.29 10.77
N SER A 127 -35.01 0.62 9.50
CA SER A 127 -34.67 -0.23 8.36
C SER A 127 -33.16 -0.16 8.11
N TYR A 128 -32.41 -1.25 8.36
CA TYR A 128 -30.97 -1.33 8.07
C TYR A 128 -30.57 -0.88 6.66
N TRP A 129 -31.47 -1.02 5.68
CA TRP A 129 -31.23 -0.55 4.31
C TRP A 129 -31.38 0.97 4.18
N GLN A 130 -32.32 1.59 4.90
CA GLN A 130 -32.46 3.05 4.89
C GLN A 130 -31.21 3.72 5.46
N THR A 131 -30.65 3.19 6.54
CA THR A 131 -29.42 3.75 7.13
C THR A 131 -28.20 3.65 6.21
N ILE A 132 -28.13 2.64 5.33
CA ILE A 132 -27.05 2.53 4.34
C ILE A 132 -27.27 3.51 3.18
N GLU A 133 -28.51 3.68 2.72
CA GLU A 133 -28.85 4.66 1.69
C GLU A 133 -28.57 6.09 2.16
N GLU A 134 -28.97 6.43 3.39
CA GLU A 134 -28.66 7.70 4.04
C GLU A 134 -27.14 7.91 4.14
N LEU A 135 -26.38 6.88 4.54
CA LEU A 135 -24.91 6.97 4.58
C LEU A 135 -24.30 7.21 3.20
N ILE A 136 -24.81 6.57 2.15
CA ILE A 136 -24.33 6.78 0.77
C ILE A 136 -24.63 8.21 0.31
N GLU A 137 -25.80 8.73 0.64
CA GLU A 137 -26.19 10.12 0.36
C GLU A 137 -25.27 11.10 1.08
N GLU A 138 -25.08 10.94 2.39
CA GLU A 138 -24.17 11.76 3.19
C GLU A 138 -22.73 11.72 2.67
N MET A 139 -22.23 10.54 2.28
CA MET A 139 -20.89 10.40 1.68
C MET A 139 -20.80 11.08 0.31
N THR A 140 -21.84 10.98 -0.50
CA THR A 140 -21.89 11.61 -1.83
C THR A 140 -21.91 13.13 -1.70
N ASP A 141 -22.71 13.65 -0.78
CA ASP A 141 -22.77 15.07 -0.47
C ASP A 141 -21.46 15.59 0.08
N PHE A 142 -20.83 14.85 1.01
CA PHE A 142 -19.49 15.18 1.50
C PHE A 142 -18.48 15.28 0.36
N ILE A 143 -18.42 14.29 -0.54
CA ILE A 143 -17.50 14.30 -1.68
C ILE A 143 -17.79 15.49 -2.61
N ASN A 144 -19.06 15.78 -2.89
CA ASN A 144 -19.44 16.84 -3.81
C ASN A 144 -19.14 18.23 -3.24
N SER A 145 -19.43 18.45 -1.95
CA SER A 145 -19.08 19.69 -1.25
C SER A 145 -17.55 19.90 -1.22
N ASN A 146 -16.78 18.86 -0.87
CA ASN A 146 -15.31 18.96 -0.81
C ASN A 146 -14.64 19.14 -2.18
N LYS A 147 -15.21 18.64 -3.28
CA LYS A 147 -14.70 18.92 -4.63
C LYS A 147 -14.77 20.41 -4.97
N GLY A 148 -15.86 21.07 -4.57
CA GLY A 148 -16.01 22.51 -4.71
C GLY A 148 -14.98 23.26 -3.87
N GLU A 149 -14.86 22.90 -2.60
CA GLU A 149 -13.90 23.53 -1.67
C GLU A 149 -12.44 23.38 -2.12
N PHE A 150 -12.03 22.21 -2.61
CA PHE A 150 -10.68 22.02 -3.15
C PHE A 150 -10.42 22.88 -4.39
N THR A 151 -11.39 22.94 -5.31
CA THR A 151 -11.24 23.75 -6.54
C THR A 151 -11.14 25.23 -6.21
N GLN A 152 -11.95 25.70 -5.27
CA GLN A 152 -11.93 27.08 -4.81
C GLN A 152 -10.62 27.40 -4.11
N TRP A 153 -10.19 26.57 -3.15
CA TRP A 153 -8.89 26.70 -2.50
C TRP A 153 -7.74 26.71 -3.53
N PHE A 154 -7.77 25.81 -4.51
CA PHE A 154 -6.73 25.73 -5.54
C PHE A 154 -6.67 27.01 -6.37
N GLU A 155 -7.81 27.54 -6.85
CA GLU A 155 -7.82 28.80 -7.60
C GLU A 155 -7.36 30.00 -6.76
N GLU A 156 -7.62 30.02 -5.45
CA GLU A 156 -7.12 31.04 -4.52
C GLU A 156 -5.59 31.00 -4.39
N VAL A 157 -5.00 29.81 -4.27
CA VAL A 157 -3.53 29.67 -4.09
C VAL A 157 -2.75 29.58 -5.40
N LYS A 158 -3.41 29.31 -6.52
CA LYS A 158 -2.78 29.08 -7.84
C LYS A 158 -1.93 30.26 -8.31
N ASN A 159 -2.42 31.49 -8.15
CA ASN A 159 -1.65 32.67 -8.54
C ASN A 159 -0.39 32.82 -7.68
N LEU A 160 -0.48 32.57 -6.37
CA LEU A 160 0.68 32.55 -5.47
C LEU A 160 1.70 31.48 -5.88
N LEU A 161 1.23 30.28 -6.26
CA LEU A 161 2.08 29.20 -6.75
C LEU A 161 2.79 29.56 -8.07
N TYR A 162 2.09 30.21 -9.00
CA TYR A 162 2.69 30.67 -10.27
C TYR A 162 3.67 31.83 -10.07
N GLU A 163 3.40 32.75 -9.15
CA GLU A 163 4.32 33.85 -8.82
C GLU A 163 5.58 33.37 -8.11
N MET A 164 5.48 32.30 -7.32
CA MET A 164 6.62 31.70 -6.62
C MET A 164 7.62 31.05 -7.59
N ASP A 165 7.14 30.43 -8.67
CA ASP A 165 7.99 29.89 -9.73
C ASP A 165 7.45 30.20 -11.14
N PRO A 166 7.62 31.45 -11.61
CA PRO A 166 7.11 31.88 -12.91
C PRO A 166 7.71 31.04 -14.04
N GLY A 167 6.86 30.35 -14.79
CA GLY A 167 7.26 29.48 -15.91
C GLY A 167 7.93 28.15 -15.49
N GLY A 168 7.92 27.82 -14.19
CA GLY A 168 8.51 26.59 -13.67
C GLY A 168 10.05 26.58 -13.73
N THR A 169 10.68 27.75 -13.68
CA THR A 169 12.12 27.92 -13.87
C THR A 169 12.91 27.35 -12.70
N ILE A 170 12.51 27.66 -11.46
CA ILE A 170 13.14 27.15 -10.24
C ILE A 170 12.98 25.63 -10.16
N VAL A 171 11.80 25.08 -10.47
CA VAL A 171 11.58 23.63 -10.51
C VAL A 171 12.48 22.98 -11.57
N LYS A 172 12.61 23.57 -12.76
CA LYS A 172 13.54 23.07 -13.80
C LYS A 172 14.99 23.13 -13.34
N GLU A 173 15.43 24.23 -12.75
CA GLU A 173 16.79 24.38 -12.22
C GLU A 173 17.08 23.35 -11.13
N LEU A 174 16.16 23.09 -10.21
CA LEU A 174 16.29 22.05 -9.19
C LEU A 174 16.28 20.63 -9.77
N MET A 175 15.55 20.40 -10.86
CA MET A 175 15.59 19.12 -11.59
C MET A 175 16.94 18.93 -12.29
N GLU A 176 17.48 19.96 -12.94
CA GLU A 176 18.78 19.91 -13.60
C GLU A 176 19.94 19.85 -12.61
N ALA A 177 19.86 20.54 -11.46
CA ALA A 177 20.88 20.51 -10.42
C ALA A 177 21.12 19.11 -9.83
N ARG A 178 20.12 18.23 -9.92
CA ARG A 178 20.21 16.81 -9.52
C ARG A 178 20.85 15.91 -10.57
N LYS A 179 21.22 16.44 -11.74
CA LYS A 179 21.98 15.69 -12.74
C LYS A 179 23.46 15.99 -12.59
N SER A 180 24.28 14.95 -12.70
CA SER A 180 25.73 15.10 -12.86
C SER A 180 26.09 15.71 -14.22
N ILE A 181 27.35 16.06 -14.40
CA ILE A 181 27.90 16.54 -15.67
C ILE A 181 27.75 15.54 -16.82
N THR A 182 27.62 14.24 -16.52
CA THR A 182 27.38 13.18 -17.51
C THR A 182 25.89 12.95 -17.81
N GLY A 183 25.00 13.71 -17.17
CA GLY A 183 23.55 13.60 -17.33
C GLY A 183 22.89 12.53 -16.46
N HIS A 184 23.63 11.83 -15.58
CA HIS A 184 23.03 10.88 -14.63
C HIS A 184 22.26 11.63 -13.55
N GLY A 185 20.98 11.28 -13.35
CA GLY A 185 20.10 11.92 -12.36
C GLY A 185 20.10 11.20 -11.02
N TYR A 186 20.20 11.97 -9.93
CA TYR A 186 20.15 11.48 -8.55
C TYR A 186 18.80 11.79 -7.89
N SER A 187 18.46 11.08 -6.82
CA SER A 187 17.18 11.27 -6.13
C SER A 187 17.14 12.62 -5.37
N SER A 188 18.30 13.08 -4.90
CA SER A 188 18.50 14.37 -4.23
C SER A 188 19.77 15.08 -4.69
N LEU A 189 19.86 16.39 -4.41
CA LEU A 189 21.07 17.17 -4.65
C LEU A 189 22.23 16.71 -3.75
N SER A 190 21.94 16.25 -2.52
CA SER A 190 22.97 15.74 -1.59
C SER A 190 23.67 14.53 -2.18
N GLU A 191 22.91 13.54 -2.67
CA GLU A 191 23.45 12.35 -3.31
C GLU A 191 24.31 12.69 -4.54
N ARG A 192 23.85 13.64 -5.35
CA ARG A 192 24.62 14.12 -6.51
C ARG A 192 25.94 14.76 -6.10
N LEU A 193 25.94 15.59 -5.06
CA LEU A 193 27.14 16.24 -4.55
C LEU A 193 28.11 15.23 -3.94
N GLU A 194 27.62 14.30 -3.14
CA GLU A 194 28.42 13.24 -2.52
C GLU A 194 29.12 12.37 -3.58
N ALA A 195 28.39 11.98 -4.64
CA ALA A 195 28.97 11.24 -5.75
C ALA A 195 30.07 12.04 -6.47
N ASP A 196 29.79 13.29 -6.85
CA ASP A 196 30.76 14.13 -7.57
C ASP A 196 32.01 14.44 -6.73
N PHE A 197 31.88 14.66 -5.43
CA PHE A 197 33.02 14.91 -4.54
C PHE A 197 33.85 13.65 -4.28
N THR A 198 33.24 12.47 -4.28
CA THR A 198 33.98 11.20 -4.14
C THR A 198 34.91 10.99 -5.35
N ASP A 199 34.45 11.32 -6.55
CA ASP A 199 35.25 11.18 -7.78
C ASP A 199 36.38 12.22 -7.89
N LEU A 200 36.21 13.42 -7.33
CA LEU A 200 37.22 14.50 -7.40
C LEU A 200 38.44 14.27 -6.51
N TYR A 201 38.27 13.61 -5.36
CA TYR A 201 39.38 13.31 -4.43
C TYR A 201 39.99 11.93 -4.65
N ALA A 202 39.44 11.11 -5.55
CA ALA A 202 40.00 9.85 -5.99
C ALA A 202 41.07 10.05 -7.08
N ILE A 203 42.09 10.87 -6.84
CA ILE A 203 43.32 10.76 -7.63
C ILE A 203 43.97 9.45 -7.20
N ASP A 204 43.86 8.45 -8.08
CA ASP A 204 44.50 7.16 -7.91
C ASP A 204 46.02 7.38 -7.78
N SER A 205 46.55 7.25 -6.55
CA SER A 205 47.98 7.41 -6.23
C SER A 205 48.93 6.57 -7.09
N SER A 206 48.38 5.65 -7.88
CA SER A 206 49.06 4.70 -8.74
C SER A 206 49.37 5.18 -10.16
N LYS A 207 48.96 6.39 -10.57
CA LYS A 207 49.18 6.93 -11.95
C LYS A 207 49.90 8.27 -12.02
N ILE A 208 50.93 8.47 -11.21
CA ILE A 208 51.93 9.52 -11.45
C ILE A 208 53.20 8.85 -11.98
N ASP A 209 53.24 8.54 -13.27
CA ASP A 209 54.46 8.11 -13.98
C ASP A 209 55.19 9.29 -14.66
N GLY A 210 54.84 10.51 -14.24
CA GLY A 210 55.49 11.74 -14.67
C GLY A 210 56.36 12.29 -13.55
N LEU A 211 57.63 12.58 -13.87
CA LEU A 211 58.48 13.41 -13.03
C LEU A 211 57.80 14.80 -12.91
N ILE A 212 57.05 15.05 -11.84
CA ILE A 212 56.48 16.38 -11.59
C ILE A 212 57.63 17.22 -11.03
N THR A 213 58.15 18.13 -11.85
CA THR A 213 59.00 19.21 -11.35
C THR A 213 58.12 20.17 -10.56
N ILE A 214 58.16 20.07 -9.23
CA ILE A 214 57.58 21.10 -8.38
C ILE A 214 58.59 22.26 -8.35
N GLN A 215 58.29 23.33 -9.07
CA GLN A 215 59.06 24.56 -9.01
C GLN A 215 58.55 25.39 -7.82
N ASP A 216 59.36 25.52 -6.78
CA ASP A 216 59.12 26.45 -5.67
C ASP A 216 60.10 27.61 -5.76
N ASP A 217 59.67 28.68 -6.43
CA ASP A 217 60.46 29.91 -6.60
C ASP A 217 60.66 30.69 -5.27
N LEU A 218 59.99 30.26 -4.20
CA LEU A 218 60.05 30.87 -2.88
C LEU A 218 60.64 29.94 -1.82
N PHE A 219 61.30 28.84 -2.21
CA PHE A 219 61.83 27.82 -1.30
C PHE A 219 62.67 28.41 -0.15
N SER A 220 63.49 29.41 -0.45
CA SER A 220 64.35 30.10 0.53
C SER A 220 63.60 31.05 1.48
N GLN A 221 62.31 31.33 1.24
CA GLN A 221 61.46 32.20 2.05
C GLN A 221 60.49 31.41 2.93
N ASN A 222 60.04 30.24 2.47
CA ASN A 222 59.06 29.40 3.15
C ASN A 222 59.69 28.19 3.89
N HIS A 223 61.00 27.96 3.74
CA HIS A 223 61.73 26.93 4.49
C HIS A 223 62.93 27.52 5.27
N GLU A 224 63.18 27.00 6.47
CA GLU A 224 64.42 27.26 7.20
C GLU A 224 65.54 26.40 6.59
N THR A 225 66.60 27.05 6.11
CA THR A 225 67.76 26.36 5.52
C THR A 225 68.98 26.51 6.42
N VAL A 226 69.71 25.41 6.63
CA VAL A 226 70.97 25.40 7.37
C VAL A 226 72.10 25.02 6.42
N LYS A 227 73.08 25.92 6.28
CA LYS A 227 74.30 25.66 5.51
C LYS A 227 75.19 24.70 6.29
N LEU A 228 75.39 23.48 5.78
CA LEU A 228 76.19 22.46 6.45
C LEU A 228 77.67 22.47 6.05
N ALA A 229 78.00 22.85 4.81
CA ALA A 229 79.38 22.93 4.33
C ALA A 229 79.49 23.79 3.05
N ASP A 230 80.71 24.24 2.76
CA ASP A 230 81.09 24.78 1.45
C ASP A 230 81.75 23.69 0.60
N VAL A 231 81.39 23.63 -0.68
CA VAL A 231 82.05 22.77 -1.66
C VAL A 231 82.73 23.66 -2.68
N MET A 232 84.07 23.60 -2.74
CA MET A 232 84.86 24.33 -3.72
C MET A 232 84.82 23.56 -5.05
N PHE A 233 84.19 24.13 -6.08
CA PHE A 233 84.20 23.59 -7.45
C PHE A 233 84.64 24.67 -8.44
N THR A 234 85.44 24.29 -9.44
CA THR A 234 86.09 25.22 -10.40
C THR A 234 85.35 25.37 -11.74
N THR A 235 84.16 24.78 -11.91
CA THR A 235 83.41 24.88 -13.18
C THR A 235 81.90 24.91 -12.96
N GLU A 236 81.22 25.80 -13.69
CA GLU A 236 79.76 25.95 -13.76
C GLU A 236 79.09 24.72 -14.40
N LYS A 237 78.88 23.63 -13.64
CA LYS A 237 77.96 22.55 -14.03
C LYS A 237 77.15 22.09 -12.82
N CYS A 238 75.83 21.97 -13.03
CA CYS A 238 74.83 21.73 -11.99
C CYS A 238 75.02 20.36 -11.31
N ALA A 239 74.94 20.34 -9.98
CA ALA A 239 74.97 19.09 -9.21
C ALA A 239 73.60 18.39 -9.27
N ARG A 240 73.60 17.06 -9.47
CA ARG A 240 72.40 16.23 -9.31
C ARG A 240 72.24 15.91 -7.83
N VAL A 241 71.20 16.46 -7.21
CA VAL A 241 70.86 16.19 -5.80
C VAL A 241 69.58 15.37 -5.77
N ILE A 242 69.61 14.24 -5.04
CA ILE A 242 68.42 13.43 -4.78
C ILE A 242 68.01 13.74 -3.34
N ALA A 243 66.83 14.33 -3.17
CA ALA A 243 66.21 14.51 -1.86
C ALA A 243 65.26 13.34 -1.61
N THR A 244 65.24 12.81 -0.39
CA THR A 244 64.25 11.82 0.06
C THR A 244 63.37 12.49 1.10
N ILE A 245 62.05 12.47 0.88
CA ILE A 245 61.06 12.93 1.86
C ILE A 245 60.81 11.75 2.78
N ASP A 246 61.17 11.88 4.06
CA ASP A 246 60.83 10.88 5.07
C ASP A 246 59.41 11.12 5.60
N ASP A 247 58.75 10.04 5.97
CA ASP A 247 57.32 9.89 6.22
C ASP A 247 56.72 10.90 7.22
N LYS A 248 55.48 11.32 6.90
CA LYS A 248 54.40 12.11 7.54
C LYS A 248 54.60 12.98 8.80
N ASN A 249 55.73 12.94 9.48
CA ASN A 249 55.95 13.61 10.77
C ASN A 249 57.22 14.47 10.83
N GLN A 250 57.96 14.65 9.72
CA GLN A 250 59.09 15.59 9.65
C GLN A 250 59.11 16.38 8.33
N ASP A 251 58.87 17.70 8.43
CA ASP A 251 59.00 18.68 7.33
C ASP A 251 60.47 19.02 7.03
N THR A 252 61.35 18.01 6.97
CA THR A 252 62.79 18.22 6.81
C THR A 252 63.32 17.42 5.63
N PHE A 253 63.88 18.12 4.65
CA PHE A 253 64.53 17.52 3.49
C PHE A 253 66.00 17.23 3.79
N TYR A 254 66.46 16.02 3.47
CA TYR A 254 67.88 15.67 3.51
C TYR A 254 68.44 15.59 2.10
N LEU A 255 69.45 16.43 1.82
CA LEU A 255 70.20 16.40 0.58
C LEU A 255 71.51 15.64 0.83
N SER A 256 71.70 14.50 0.17
CA SER A 256 72.94 13.73 0.24
C SER A 256 73.67 13.76 -1.10
N LYS A 257 74.99 13.92 -1.07
CA LYS A 257 75.83 13.80 -2.27
C LYS A 257 75.91 12.32 -2.66
N VAL A 258 75.33 11.99 -3.80
CA VAL A 258 75.25 10.61 -4.31
C VAL A 258 76.27 10.29 -5.41
N GLY A 259 77.14 11.23 -5.78
CA GLY A 259 78.23 11.01 -6.71
C GLY A 259 78.74 12.28 -7.38
N GLU A 260 79.83 12.14 -8.12
CA GLU A 260 80.30 13.13 -9.11
C GLU A 260 80.22 12.48 -10.48
N ILE A 261 79.67 13.19 -11.46
CA ILE A 261 79.64 12.72 -12.84
C ILE A 261 81.00 13.10 -13.44
N ASN A 262 81.93 12.14 -13.46
CA ASN A 262 83.15 12.24 -14.25
C ASN A 262 82.83 11.70 -15.66
N GLU A 263 83.25 12.43 -16.70
CA GLU A 263 83.17 11.95 -18.09
C GLU A 263 84.02 10.70 -18.32
#